data_AF-A0A7K5R9G9-F1
#
_entry.id   AF-A0A7K5R9G9-F1
#
_cell.length_a   1.000
_cell.length_b   1.000
_cell.length_c   1.000
_cell.angle_alpha   90.00
_cell.angle_beta   90.00
_cell.angle_gamma   90.00
#
_symmetry.space_group_name_H-M   'P 1'
#
loop_
_entity.id
_entity.type
_entity.pdbx_description
1 polymer ?
#
loop_
_entity_poly.entity_id
_entity_poly.type
_entity_poly.pdbx_seq_one_letter_code
_entity_poly.pdbx_strand_id
1 'polypeptide(L)'
;LQLHHSGHYRCKGFVGSWLSQSAAVTVTVHRVLLSGMSLSVQPPRGQVALGDHLVLSCVVATGTGPLSFSWHREGSGALLGTGPCLELHHVGDKDSGRYHCRASDGDSVAESPTLNVTVMGEWDPRTE
;
A
#
# COMPACT_ATOMS: atom_id res chain seq x y z
N LEU A 1 -15.52 1.20 11.83
CA LEU A 1 -16.95 1.28 11.41
C LEU A 1 -17.04 0.86 9.95
N GLN A 2 -18.09 0.15 9.54
CA GLN A 2 -18.34 -0.20 8.13
C GLN A 2 -19.29 0.82 7.50
N LEU A 3 -19.25 0.98 6.16
CA LEU A 3 -20.06 1.98 5.45
C LEU A 3 -21.57 1.83 5.75
N HIS A 4 -22.04 0.59 5.90
CA HIS A 4 -23.43 0.26 6.22
C HIS A 4 -23.84 0.56 7.68
N HIS A 5 -22.91 1.00 8.54
CA HIS A 5 -23.25 1.51 9.88
C HIS A 5 -23.76 2.97 9.83
N SER A 6 -23.91 3.55 8.65
CA SER A 6 -24.58 4.84 8.51
C SER A 6 -26.07 4.69 8.81
N GLY A 7 -26.63 5.53 9.68
CA GLY A 7 -28.03 5.41 10.10
C GLY A 7 -28.45 6.37 11.19
N HIS A 8 -29.71 6.25 11.61
CA HIS A 8 -30.27 7.04 12.72
C HIS A 8 -30.27 6.22 14.00
N TYR A 9 -29.50 6.68 14.98
CA TYR A 9 -29.33 6.02 16.27
C TYR A 9 -30.07 6.76 17.37
N ARG A 10 -30.69 6.02 18.29
CA ARG A 10 -31.36 6.56 19.48
C ARG A 10 -30.89 5.78 20.69
N CYS A 11 -30.61 6.48 21.78
CA CYS A 11 -30.36 5.85 23.06
C CYS A 11 -31.71 5.58 23.75
N LYS A 12 -31.85 4.38 24.33
CA LYS A 12 -33.00 4.01 25.17
C LYS A 12 -32.50 3.70 26.57
N GLY A 13 -32.99 4.45 27.56
CA GLY A 13 -32.68 4.26 28.97
C GLY A 13 -33.91 3.74 29.73
N PHE A 14 -33.68 2.91 30.74
CA PHE A 14 -34.72 2.34 31.59
C PHE A 14 -34.44 2.65 33.06
N VAL A 15 -35.45 3.09 33.80
CA VAL A 15 -35.41 3.24 35.27
C VAL A 15 -36.64 2.54 35.84
N GLY A 16 -36.45 1.34 36.40
CA GLY A 16 -37.57 0.48 36.77
C GLY A 16 -38.41 0.10 35.54
N SER A 17 -39.71 0.39 35.56
CA SER A 17 -40.62 0.18 34.42
C SER A 17 -40.67 1.35 33.42
N TRP A 18 -40.03 2.48 33.71
CA TRP A 18 -40.04 3.65 32.84
C TRP A 18 -39.00 3.54 31.72
N LEU A 19 -39.45 3.72 30.47
CA LEU A 19 -38.60 3.81 29.28
C LEU A 19 -38.54 5.26 28.81
N SER A 20 -37.32 5.77 28.61
CA SER A 20 -37.06 7.06 27.99
C SER A 20 -36.19 6.88 26.76
N GLN A 21 -36.43 7.70 25.72
CA GLN A 21 -35.66 7.67 24.48
C GLN A 21 -35.07 9.05 24.22
N SER A 22 -33.82 9.09 23.76
CA SER A 22 -33.21 10.33 23.30
C SER A 22 -33.79 10.78 21.95
N ALA A 23 -33.49 12.02 21.57
CA ALA A 23 -33.56 12.42 20.17
C ALA A 23 -32.68 11.51 19.30
N ALA A 24 -33.05 11.38 18.03
CA ALA A 24 -32.25 10.62 17.07
C ALA A 24 -30.99 11.40 16.68
N VAL A 25 -29.87 10.70 16.59
CA VAL A 25 -28.61 11.20 16.03
C VAL A 25 -28.33 10.48 14.72
N THR A 26 -28.03 11.23 13.68
CA THR A 26 -27.61 10.68 12.40
C THR A 26 -26.10 10.42 12.44
N VAL A 27 -25.71 9.18 12.15
CA VAL A 27 -24.31 8.79 11.96
C VAL A 27 -24.10 8.57 10.48
N THR A 28 -23.11 9.23 9.90
CA THR A 28 -22.70 9.05 8.51
C THR A 28 -21.26 8.57 8.45
N VAL A 29 -21.05 7.40 7.85
CA VAL A 29 -19.73 6.81 7.64
C VAL A 29 -19.36 7.07 6.19
N HIS A 30 -18.24 7.76 5.97
CA HIS A 30 -17.68 8.00 4.65
C HIS A 30 -16.41 7.17 4.49
N ARG A 31 -16.16 6.70 3.27
CA ARG A 31 -14.86 6.13 2.89
C ARG A 31 -13.92 7.24 2.45
N VAL A 32 -12.66 7.13 2.87
CA VAL A 32 -11.57 7.95 2.35
C VAL A 32 -10.91 7.18 1.21
N LEU A 33 -10.90 7.77 0.02
CA LEU A 33 -10.24 7.21 -1.15
C LEU A 33 -8.72 7.10 -0.93
N LEU A 34 -8.13 6.11 -1.57
CA LEU A 34 -6.68 5.93 -1.56
C LEU A 34 -5.99 7.12 -2.25
N SER A 35 -5.09 7.80 -1.55
CA SER A 35 -4.32 8.92 -2.11
C SER A 35 -2.96 9.08 -1.44
N GLY A 36 -2.06 9.80 -2.13
CA GLY A 36 -0.70 10.07 -1.63
C GLY A 36 0.16 8.80 -1.54
N MET A 37 0.11 7.94 -2.56
CA MET A 37 0.98 6.76 -2.61
C MET A 37 2.43 7.17 -2.88
N SER A 38 3.35 6.57 -2.13
CA SER A 38 4.78 6.80 -2.29
C SER A 38 5.56 5.49 -2.19
N LEU A 39 6.71 5.47 -2.88
CA LEU A 39 7.64 4.34 -2.89
C LEU A 39 8.96 4.74 -2.24
N SER A 40 9.58 3.78 -1.58
CA SER A 40 10.97 3.86 -1.12
C SER A 40 11.75 2.62 -1.52
N VAL A 41 13.07 2.76 -1.61
CA VAL A 41 13.99 1.69 -2.00
C VAL A 41 15.19 1.64 -1.07
N GLN A 42 15.63 0.42 -0.75
CA GLN A 42 16.91 0.14 -0.13
C GLN A 42 17.65 -0.91 -0.95
N PRO A 43 18.93 -0.68 -1.32
CA PRO A 43 19.76 0.49 -1.00
C PRO A 43 19.26 1.81 -1.63
N PRO A 44 19.64 2.97 -1.06
CA PRO A 44 19.23 4.28 -1.58
C PRO A 44 19.60 4.46 -3.05
N ARG A 45 18.85 5.31 -3.77
CA ARG A 45 18.99 5.54 -5.22
C ARG A 45 18.60 4.36 -6.11
N GLY A 46 18.21 3.21 -5.55
CA GLY A 46 17.82 2.03 -6.33
C GLY A 46 18.97 1.41 -7.11
N GLN A 47 20.22 1.67 -6.70
CA GLN A 47 21.43 1.06 -7.27
C GLN A 47 21.87 -0.10 -6.37
N VAL A 48 21.77 -1.32 -6.87
CA VAL A 48 22.04 -2.54 -6.10
C VAL A 48 23.05 -3.41 -6.84
N ALA A 49 24.02 -4.02 -6.16
CA ALA A 49 24.98 -4.88 -6.83
C ALA A 49 24.35 -6.24 -7.22
N LEU A 50 24.95 -6.93 -8.18
CA LEU A 50 24.56 -8.29 -8.51
C LEU A 50 24.62 -9.21 -7.28
N GLY A 51 23.55 -9.95 -7.08
CA GLY A 51 23.41 -10.92 -5.99
C GLY A 51 23.09 -10.34 -4.62
N ASP A 52 23.02 -9.01 -4.49
CA ASP A 52 22.65 -8.33 -3.24
C ASP A 52 21.14 -8.36 -2.99
N HIS A 53 20.75 -7.79 -1.84
CA HIS A 53 19.38 -7.67 -1.40
C HIS A 53 18.79 -6.29 -1.76
N LEU A 54 17.63 -6.30 -2.42
CA LEU A 54 16.81 -5.12 -2.71
C LEU A 54 15.50 -5.18 -1.93
N VAL A 55 15.16 -4.08 -1.25
CA VAL A 55 13.87 -3.90 -0.58
C VAL A 55 13.15 -2.70 -1.18
N LEU A 56 11.93 -2.93 -1.64
CA LEU A 56 11.00 -1.89 -2.08
C LEU A 56 9.86 -1.80 -1.07
N SER A 57 9.46 -0.58 -0.71
CA SER A 57 8.34 -0.35 0.21
C SER A 57 7.33 0.62 -0.39
N CYS A 58 6.05 0.38 -0.10
CA CYS A 58 4.93 1.12 -0.62
C CYS A 58 4.07 1.61 0.55
N VAL A 59 3.76 2.91 0.54
CA VAL A 59 2.95 3.55 1.58
C VAL A 59 1.77 4.27 0.93
N VAL A 60 0.63 4.26 1.61
CA VAL A 60 -0.57 5.02 1.23
C VAL A 60 -0.81 6.07 2.32
N ALA A 61 -0.72 7.35 1.99
CA ALA A 61 -0.88 8.43 2.98
C ALA A 61 -2.32 8.52 3.52
N THR A 62 -3.31 8.32 2.65
CA THR A 62 -4.72 8.36 3.04
C THR A 62 -5.47 7.18 2.45
N GLY A 63 -6.30 6.52 3.24
CA GLY A 63 -7.13 5.40 2.82
C GLY A 63 -7.90 4.84 4.00
N THR A 64 -9.04 4.18 3.74
CA THR A 64 -9.82 3.51 4.79
C THR A 64 -9.90 2.01 4.51
N GLY A 65 -9.82 1.19 5.55
CA GLY A 65 -10.02 -0.25 5.46
C GLY A 65 -8.71 -1.06 5.39
N PRO A 66 -8.83 -2.40 5.39
CA PRO A 66 -7.67 -3.27 5.23
C PRO A 66 -7.11 -3.11 3.82
N LEU A 67 -5.86 -2.65 3.72
CA LEU A 67 -5.19 -2.44 2.45
C LEU A 67 -4.48 -3.71 1.99
N SER A 68 -4.68 -4.06 0.74
CA SER A 68 -3.91 -5.10 0.04
C SER A 68 -2.98 -4.46 -0.97
N PHE A 69 -1.79 -5.03 -1.14
CA PHE A 69 -0.75 -4.49 -2.00
C PHE A 69 -0.31 -5.53 -3.03
N SER A 70 0.02 -5.07 -4.23
CA SER A 70 0.62 -5.89 -5.28
C SER A 70 1.74 -5.13 -5.98
N TRP A 71 2.84 -5.82 -6.26
CA TRP A 71 4.03 -5.25 -6.89
C TRP A 71 4.17 -5.69 -8.33
N HIS A 72 4.55 -4.74 -9.16
CA HIS A 72 4.62 -4.90 -10.61
C HIS A 72 5.85 -4.18 -11.15
N ARG A 73 6.40 -4.72 -12.25
CA ARG A 73 7.45 -4.08 -13.04
C ARG A 73 6.89 -3.71 -14.40
N GLU A 74 7.16 -2.50 -14.87
CA GLU A 74 6.66 -2.01 -16.16
C GLU A 74 7.11 -2.92 -17.30
N GLY A 75 6.20 -3.20 -18.24
CA GLY A 75 6.44 -4.16 -19.34
C GLY A 75 6.41 -5.64 -18.93
N SER A 76 6.32 -5.94 -17.63
CA SER A 76 6.10 -7.27 -17.09
C SER A 76 4.62 -7.43 -16.70
N GLY A 77 3.93 -8.41 -17.29
CA GLY A 77 2.58 -8.79 -16.85
C GLY A 77 2.55 -9.65 -15.58
N ALA A 78 3.71 -9.98 -15.01
CA ALA A 78 3.83 -10.87 -13.87
C ALA A 78 3.70 -10.11 -12.54
N LEU A 79 2.94 -10.70 -11.62
CA LEU A 79 2.91 -10.29 -10.22
C LEU A 79 4.24 -10.65 -9.56
N LEU A 80 4.91 -9.66 -8.99
CA LEU A 80 6.22 -9.85 -8.34
C LEU A 80 6.09 -10.24 -6.87
N GLY A 81 5.04 -9.76 -6.21
CA GLY A 81 4.79 -10.04 -4.81
C GLY A 81 3.60 -9.25 -4.27
N THR A 82 3.24 -9.56 -3.03
CA THR A 82 2.14 -8.94 -2.30
C THR A 82 2.62 -8.42 -0.95
N GLY A 83 1.88 -7.45 -0.40
CA GLY A 83 2.24 -6.81 0.87
C GLY A 83 2.97 -5.46 0.69
N PRO A 84 3.11 -4.71 1.78
CA PRO A 84 3.64 -3.33 1.74
C PRO A 84 5.12 -3.28 1.37
N CYS A 85 5.84 -4.40 1.47
CA CYS A 85 7.24 -4.54 1.10
C CYS A 85 7.42 -5.67 0.08
N LEU A 86 8.31 -5.47 -0.88
CA LEU A 86 8.82 -6.49 -1.78
C LEU A 86 10.32 -6.65 -1.53
N GLU A 87 10.74 -7.87 -1.23
CA GLU A 87 12.14 -8.22 -0.96
C GLU A 87 12.67 -9.14 -2.07
N LEU A 88 13.80 -8.78 -2.67
CA LEU A 88 14.53 -9.57 -3.66
C LEU A 88 15.93 -9.86 -3.12
N HIS A 89 16.14 -11.06 -2.56
CA HIS A 89 17.39 -11.40 -1.84
C HIS A 89 18.62 -11.63 -2.72
N HIS A 90 18.43 -11.92 -4.02
CA HIS A 90 19.53 -12.19 -4.94
C HIS A 90 19.20 -11.58 -6.30
N VAL A 91 19.38 -10.27 -6.40
CA VAL A 91 19.05 -9.53 -7.63
C VAL A 91 19.99 -9.88 -8.79
N GLY A 92 19.42 -10.11 -9.96
CA GLY A 92 20.14 -10.30 -11.22
C GLY A 92 19.90 -9.16 -12.21
N ASP A 93 20.61 -9.13 -13.33
CA ASP A 93 20.47 -8.06 -14.36
C ASP A 93 19.03 -7.84 -14.82
N LYS A 94 18.24 -8.92 -14.87
CA LYS A 94 16.82 -8.92 -15.26
C LYS A 94 15.90 -8.25 -14.24
N ASP A 95 16.41 -7.93 -13.05
CA ASP A 95 15.68 -7.20 -12.01
C ASP A 95 15.84 -5.69 -12.14
N SER A 96 16.65 -5.20 -13.08
CA SER A 96 16.64 -3.78 -13.46
C SER A 96 15.30 -3.40 -14.10
N GLY A 97 14.77 -2.23 -13.77
CA GLY A 97 13.54 -1.73 -14.37
C GLY A 97 12.78 -0.72 -13.53
N ARG A 98 11.57 -0.39 -14.00
CA ARG A 98 10.65 0.54 -13.34
C ARG A 98 9.60 -0.23 -12.56
N TYR A 99 9.60 -0.07 -11.24
CA TYR A 99 8.69 -0.76 -10.32
C TYR A 99 7.56 0.16 -9.90
N HIS A 100 6.36 -0.39 -9.74
CA HIS A 100 5.22 0.29 -9.14
C HIS A 100 4.45 -0.66 -8.22
N CYS A 101 3.80 -0.10 -7.20
CA CYS A 101 2.85 -0.84 -6.37
C CYS A 101 1.43 -0.40 -6.70
N ARG A 102 0.49 -1.34 -6.52
CA ARG A 102 -0.94 -1.05 -6.46
C ARG A 102 -1.45 -1.36 -5.07
N ALA A 103 -2.24 -0.46 -4.51
CA ALA A 103 -2.96 -0.67 -3.26
C ALA A 103 -4.46 -0.76 -3.54
N SER A 104 -5.15 -1.64 -2.82
CA SER A 104 -6.59 -1.81 -2.91
C SER A 104 -7.23 -1.88 -1.53
N ASP A 105 -8.38 -1.23 -1.37
CA ASP A 105 -9.26 -1.34 -0.19
C ASP A 105 -10.43 -2.31 -0.43
N GLY A 106 -10.38 -3.11 -1.50
CA GLY A 106 -11.42 -4.05 -1.92
C GLY A 106 -12.46 -3.46 -2.88
N ASP A 107 -12.65 -2.14 -2.89
CA ASP A 107 -13.61 -1.45 -3.77
C ASP A 107 -12.90 -0.57 -4.80
N SER A 108 -11.77 0.02 -4.41
CA SER A 108 -10.93 0.88 -5.24
C SER A 108 -9.52 0.35 -5.35
N VAL A 109 -8.82 0.77 -6.40
CA VAL A 109 -7.41 0.49 -6.62
C VAL A 109 -6.72 1.82 -6.93
N ALA A 110 -5.62 2.08 -6.25
CA ALA A 110 -4.72 3.17 -6.55
C ALA A 110 -3.34 2.62 -6.94
N GLU A 111 -2.64 3.36 -7.80
CA GLU A 111 -1.31 3.01 -8.30
C GLU A 111 -0.30 4.07 -7.86
N SER A 112 0.88 3.63 -7.45
CA SER A 112 1.96 4.54 -7.08
C SER A 112 2.64 5.14 -8.32
N PRO A 113 3.41 6.23 -8.14
CA PRO A 113 4.47 6.56 -9.08
C PRO A 113 5.44 5.39 -9.28
N THR A 114 6.23 5.47 -10.35
CA THR A 114 7.26 4.46 -10.64
C THR A 114 8.58 4.78 -9.94
N LEU A 115 9.31 3.74 -9.55
CA LEU A 115 10.65 3.82 -9.00
C LEU A 115 11.63 3.04 -9.87
N ASN A 116 12.75 3.65 -10.23
CA ASN A 116 13.78 2.99 -11.05
C ASN A 116 14.75 2.21 -10.17
N VAL A 117 15.01 0.97 -10.58
CA VAL A 117 16.04 0.10 -10.01
C VAL A 117 17.06 -0.22 -11.09
N THR A 118 18.33 -0.12 -10.75
CA THR A 118 19.46 -0.46 -11.60
C THR A 118 20.35 -1.43 -10.86
N VAL A 119 20.51 -2.62 -11.43
CA VAL A 119 21.47 -3.60 -10.95
C VAL A 119 22.83 -3.22 -11.53
N MET A 120 23.76 -2.89 -10.66
CA MET A 120 25.14 -2.58 -11.00
C MET A 120 25.86 -3.89 -11.27
N GLY A 121 26.45 -4.00 -12.46
CA GLY A 121 27.39 -5.07 -12.76
C GLY A 121 28.56 -5.07 -11.79
N GLU A 122 29.31 -6.17 -11.75
CA GLU A 122 30.51 -6.30 -10.94
C GLU A 122 31.46 -5.12 -11.22
N TRP A 123 31.62 -4.23 -10.25
CA TRP A 123 32.57 -3.12 -10.34
C TRP A 123 33.97 -3.74 -10.34
N ASP A 124 34.66 -3.73 -11.49
CA ASP A 124 36.06 -4.16 -11.58
C ASP A 124 36.99 -2.95 -11.39
N PRO A 125 37.63 -2.80 -10.21
CA PRO A 125 38.55 -1.69 -9.93
C PRO A 125 39.86 -1.77 -10.74
N ARG A 126 40.05 -2.77 -11.61
CA ARG A 126 41.27 -2.96 -12.41
C ARG A 126 41.21 -2.37 -13.83
N THR A 127 40.12 -1.69 -14.18
CA THR A 127 39.92 -1.16 -15.54
C THR A 127 40.24 0.34 -15.72
N GLU A 128 40.99 0.96 -14.79
CA GLU A 128 41.58 2.32 -14.94
C GLU A 128 43.12 2.31 -14.93
#